data_AF-A0A3M5MVH6-F1
#
_entry.id   AF-A0A3M5MVH6-F1
#
_cell.length_a   1.000
_cell.length_b   1.000
_cell.length_c   1.000
_cell.angle_alpha   90.00
_cell.angle_beta   90.00
_cell.angle_gamma   90.00
#
_symmetry.space_group_name_H-M   'P 1'
#
loop_
_entity.id
_entity.type
_entity.pdbx_description
1 polymer ?
#
loop_
_entity_poly.entity_id
_entity_poly.type
_entity_poly.pdbx_seq_one_letter_code
_entity_poly.pdbx_strand_id
1 'polypeptide(L)'
;MNANAFKSEVLVSSSHPVLGRVYWSFVWNGDCNYPDYYGITDSRELAMRLPQGWRDHDYLHWAHRSHVYKVFDPDSFGSDYVLEWGEAAPDNDDQPVQYQRLKGTLANLQSRSGQSIEEFRCWMFHADWQDIPYLQLV
;
A
#
# COMPACT_ATOMS: atom_id res chain seq x y z
N MET A 1 23.58 -30.70 1.39
CA MET A 1 22.63 -29.58 1.14
C MET A 1 22.70 -28.68 2.36
N ASN A 2 23.33 -27.51 2.24
CA ASN A 2 23.58 -26.64 3.39
C ASN A 2 22.31 -25.86 3.74
N ALA A 3 21.67 -26.28 4.82
CA ALA A 3 20.69 -25.50 5.55
C ALA A 3 21.42 -24.40 6.33
N ASN A 4 21.53 -23.20 5.75
CA ASN A 4 21.73 -21.90 6.43
C ASN A 4 22.07 -20.79 5.43
N ALA A 5 21.23 -20.58 4.42
CA ALA A 5 21.11 -19.25 3.84
C ALA A 5 20.03 -18.55 4.65
N PHE A 6 20.41 -17.77 5.67
CA PHE A 6 19.53 -16.71 6.15
C PHE A 6 19.26 -15.84 4.93
N LYS A 7 18.09 -16.03 4.29
CA LYS A 7 17.67 -15.19 3.18
C LYS A 7 17.56 -13.79 3.77
N SER A 8 18.50 -12.92 3.42
CA SER A 8 18.44 -11.49 3.68
C SER A 8 17.03 -10.99 3.39
N GLU A 9 16.49 -10.18 4.29
CA GLU A 9 15.17 -9.59 4.10
C GLU A 9 15.31 -8.28 3.32
N VAL A 10 14.27 -7.95 2.55
CA VAL A 10 14.13 -6.69 1.84
C VAL A 10 12.83 -5.99 2.26
N LEU A 11 12.87 -4.67 2.18
CA LEU A 11 11.68 -3.82 2.23
C LEU A 11 11.37 -3.35 0.81
N VAL A 12 10.10 -3.31 0.43
CA VAL A 12 9.68 -2.66 -0.83
C VAL A 12 9.46 -1.18 -0.54
N SER A 13 10.21 -0.30 -1.19
CA SER A 13 10.19 1.14 -0.92
C SER A 13 10.17 1.97 -2.19
N SER A 14 9.64 3.19 -2.09
CA SER A 14 9.81 4.22 -3.10
C SER A 14 10.10 5.57 -2.46
N SER A 15 10.69 6.50 -3.22
CA SER A 15 11.00 7.85 -2.77
C SER A 15 9.94 8.82 -3.30
N HIS A 16 9.11 9.32 -2.40
CA HIS A 16 8.18 10.39 -2.69
C HIS A 16 8.87 11.76 -2.57
N PRO A 17 8.63 12.73 -3.48
CA PRO A 17 9.31 14.04 -3.45
C PRO A 17 9.14 14.83 -2.12
N VAL A 18 7.94 14.79 -1.54
CA VAL A 18 7.61 15.47 -0.27
C VAL A 18 7.75 14.57 0.96
N LEU A 19 7.17 13.37 0.96
CA LEU A 19 7.17 12.46 2.12
C LEU A 19 8.54 11.83 2.40
N GLY A 20 9.47 11.86 1.44
CA GLY A 20 10.68 11.07 1.50
C GLY A 20 10.38 9.59 1.23
N ARG A 21 11.07 8.70 1.93
CA ARG A 21 10.95 7.26 1.69
C ARG A 21 9.68 6.70 2.32
N VAL A 22 8.92 5.96 1.53
CA VAL A 22 7.78 5.18 1.99
C VAL A 22 7.97 3.71 1.65
N TYR A 23 7.25 2.85 2.36
CA TYR A 23 7.36 1.40 2.29
C TYR A 23 5.99 0.76 2.17
N TRP A 24 5.94 -0.42 1.56
CA TRP A 24 4.78 -1.29 1.69
C TRP A 24 4.61 -1.74 3.14
N SER A 25 3.38 -1.73 3.64
CA SER A 25 2.99 -2.37 4.90
C SER A 25 1.91 -3.41 4.65
N PHE A 26 1.91 -4.45 5.47
CA PHE A 26 1.00 -5.58 5.32
C PHE A 26 0.71 -6.18 6.70
N VAL A 27 -0.57 -6.45 6.97
CA VAL A 27 -1.00 -7.18 8.16
C VAL A 27 -1.74 -8.42 7.69
N TRP A 28 -1.16 -9.58 8.00
CA TRP A 28 -1.81 -10.86 7.76
C TRP A 28 -2.79 -11.15 8.89
N ASN A 29 -4.05 -11.43 8.54
CA ASN A 29 -5.11 -11.68 9.52
C ASN A 29 -5.77 -13.06 9.39
N GLY A 30 -5.11 -14.00 8.71
CA GLY A 30 -5.64 -15.34 8.47
C GLY A 30 -5.97 -16.12 9.76
N ASP A 31 -5.24 -15.89 10.85
CA ASP A 31 -5.47 -16.53 12.16
C ASP A 31 -6.79 -16.14 12.82
N CYS A 32 -7.36 -14.99 12.46
CA CYS A 32 -8.62 -14.51 13.01
C CYS A 32 -9.78 -14.56 12.01
N ASN A 33 -9.59 -15.27 10.88
CA ASN A 33 -10.55 -15.34 9.78
C ASN A 33 -10.97 -13.93 9.29
N TYR A 34 -10.03 -13.00 9.28
CA TYR A 34 -10.24 -11.63 8.86
C TYR A 34 -9.43 -11.34 7.59
N PRO A 35 -9.89 -10.47 6.68
CA PRO A 35 -9.14 -10.08 5.50
C PRO A 35 -7.78 -9.47 5.83
N ASP A 36 -6.79 -9.78 4.99
CA ASP A 36 -5.47 -9.16 5.09
C ASP A 36 -5.57 -7.66 4.78
N TYR A 37 -4.76 -6.86 5.48
CA TYR A 37 -4.68 -5.42 5.24
C TYR A 37 -3.42 -5.09 4.43
N TYR A 38 -3.62 -4.33 3.34
CA TYR A 38 -2.57 -3.84 2.46
C TYR A 38 -2.46 -2.33 2.62
N GLY A 39 -1.28 -1.83 2.96
CA GLY A 39 -1.08 -0.41 3.23
C GLY A 39 0.29 0.11 2.79
N ILE A 40 0.54 1.36 3.14
CA ILE A 40 1.79 2.08 2.96
C ILE A 40 2.15 2.78 4.27
N THR A 41 3.44 2.92 4.54
CA THR A 41 3.95 3.62 5.72
C THR A 41 5.24 4.37 5.40
N ASP A 42 5.51 5.47 6.09
CA ASP A 42 6.81 6.12 6.14
C ASP A 42 7.69 5.62 7.31
N SER A 43 7.15 4.73 8.16
CA SER A 43 7.90 4.06 9.22
C SER A 43 8.57 2.78 8.72
N ARG A 44 9.91 2.76 8.79
CA ARG A 44 10.71 1.57 8.45
C ARG A 44 10.39 0.38 9.35
N GLU A 45 9.99 0.61 10.60
CA GLU A 45 9.71 -0.47 11.57
C GLU A 45 8.40 -1.21 11.25
N LEU A 46 7.45 -0.48 10.66
CA LEU A 46 6.13 -1.00 10.26
C LEU A 46 6.14 -1.52 8.81
N ALA A 47 7.27 -1.44 8.12
CA ALA A 47 7.40 -1.91 6.76
C ALA A 47 7.31 -3.44 6.69
N MET A 48 6.58 -3.92 5.69
CA MET A 48 6.53 -5.34 5.34
C MET A 48 7.93 -5.82 4.95
N ARG A 49 8.31 -6.98 5.50
CA ARG A 49 9.56 -7.66 5.17
C ARG A 49 9.28 -8.82 4.23
N LEU A 50 10.09 -8.94 3.20
CA LEU A 50 10.04 -10.03 2.24
C LEU A 50 11.42 -10.67 2.12
N PRO A 51 11.52 -11.97 1.85
CA PRO A 51 12.80 -12.59 1.52
C PRO A 51 13.42 -11.93 0.27
N GLN A 52 14.74 -11.77 0.24
CA GLN A 52 15.45 -11.34 -0.96
C GLN A 52 15.13 -12.31 -2.11
N GLY A 53 14.85 -11.76 -3.29
CA GLY A 53 14.41 -12.53 -4.47
C GLY A 53 12.95 -12.97 -4.41
N TRP A 54 12.11 -12.39 -3.55
CA TRP A 54 10.67 -12.72 -3.48
C TRP A 54 9.96 -12.55 -4.83
N ARG A 55 10.44 -11.64 -5.69
CA ARG A 55 9.87 -11.39 -7.03
C ARG A 55 10.04 -12.58 -7.99
N ASP A 56 11.07 -13.40 -7.77
CA ASP A 56 11.33 -14.62 -8.56
C ASP A 56 10.69 -15.86 -7.93
N HIS A 57 10.09 -15.71 -6.74
CA HIS A 57 9.43 -16.80 -6.03
C HIS A 57 7.95 -16.86 -6.40
N ASP A 58 7.51 -17.93 -7.07
CA ASP A 58 6.14 -18.09 -7.61
C ASP A 58 5.03 -17.62 -6.67
N TYR A 59 4.96 -18.19 -5.46
CA TYR A 59 3.92 -17.87 -4.50
C TYR A 59 3.99 -16.41 -3.98
N LEU A 60 5.17 -15.95 -3.52
CA LEU A 60 5.34 -14.61 -2.95
C LEU A 60 5.10 -13.53 -4.00
N HIS A 61 5.63 -13.74 -5.21
CA HIS A 61 5.38 -12.85 -6.33
C HIS A 61 3.89 -12.78 -6.65
N TRP A 62 3.21 -13.92 -6.78
CA TRP A 62 1.76 -13.95 -7.01
C TRP A 62 0.97 -13.24 -5.90
N ALA A 63 1.32 -13.46 -4.63
CA ALA A 63 0.61 -12.90 -3.48
C ALA A 63 0.72 -11.37 -3.39
N HIS A 64 1.90 -10.81 -3.70
CA HIS A 64 2.22 -9.41 -3.44
C HIS A 64 2.41 -8.53 -4.69
N ARG A 65 2.45 -9.08 -5.91
CA ARG A 65 2.63 -8.27 -7.15
C ARG A 65 1.55 -7.20 -7.36
N SER A 66 0.36 -7.41 -6.80
CA SER A 66 -0.77 -6.48 -6.90
C SER A 66 -0.94 -5.61 -5.64
N HIS A 67 0.10 -5.42 -4.82
CA HIS A 67 0.01 -4.71 -3.55
C HIS A 67 -0.66 -3.34 -3.66
N VAL A 68 -0.18 -2.48 -4.58
CA VAL A 68 -0.75 -1.14 -4.77
C VAL A 68 -2.20 -1.18 -5.25
N TYR A 69 -2.57 -2.15 -6.10
CA TYR A 69 -3.96 -2.35 -6.50
C TYR A 69 -4.85 -2.68 -5.29
N LYS A 70 -4.38 -3.53 -4.38
CA LYS A 70 -5.11 -3.90 -3.16
C LYS A 70 -5.21 -2.75 -2.15
N VAL A 71 -4.21 -1.87 -2.06
CA VAL A 71 -4.27 -0.64 -1.26
C VAL A 71 -5.42 0.27 -1.70
N PHE A 72 -5.69 0.32 -3.00
CA PHE A 72 -6.76 1.14 -3.60
C PHE A 72 -7.96 0.30 -4.06
N ASP A 73 -8.19 -0.85 -3.43
CA ASP A 73 -9.39 -1.65 -3.64
C ASP A 73 -10.51 -1.16 -2.69
N PRO A 74 -11.56 -0.51 -3.21
CA PRO A 74 -12.65 -0.01 -2.37
C PRO A 74 -13.54 -1.12 -1.81
N ASP A 75 -13.50 -2.32 -2.42
CA ASP A 75 -14.30 -3.47 -1.99
C ASP A 75 -13.55 -4.30 -0.93
N SER A 76 -12.26 -4.03 -0.70
CA SER A 76 -11.48 -4.69 0.34
C SER A 76 -11.97 -4.27 1.73
N PHE A 77 -12.27 -5.27 2.56
CA PHE A 77 -12.70 -5.03 3.92
C PHE A 77 -11.59 -4.33 4.74
N GLY A 78 -11.94 -3.24 5.42
CA GLY A 78 -10.95 -2.44 6.15
C GLY A 78 -10.04 -1.60 5.24
N SER A 79 -10.38 -1.44 3.97
CA SER A 79 -9.65 -0.55 3.06
C SER A 79 -9.64 0.89 3.58
N ASP A 80 -8.47 1.50 3.47
CA ASP A 80 -8.31 2.94 3.70
C ASP A 80 -8.75 3.77 2.48
N TYR A 81 -9.05 3.14 1.34
CA TYR A 81 -9.61 3.80 0.16
C TYR A 81 -11.10 3.47 0.04
N VAL A 82 -11.94 4.50 0.01
CA VAL A 82 -13.41 4.34 -0.04
C VAL A 82 -13.98 5.19 -1.16
N LEU A 83 -14.95 4.62 -1.87
CA LEU A 83 -15.81 5.34 -2.80
C LEU A 83 -17.16 5.61 -2.13
N GLU A 84 -17.50 6.88 -1.97
CA GLU A 84 -18.77 7.32 -1.37
C GLU A 84 -19.65 7.93 -2.44
N TRP A 85 -20.95 7.59 -2.44
CA TRP A 85 -21.93 8.23 -3.32
C TRP A 85 -22.52 9.43 -2.59
N GLY A 86 -22.42 10.62 -3.17
CA GLY A 86 -23.15 11.79 -2.68
C GLY A 86 -24.51 11.93 -3.33
N GLU A 87 -25.35 12.74 -2.68
CA GLU A 87 -26.65 13.13 -3.22
C GLU A 87 -26.46 13.88 -4.55
N ALA A 88 -27.41 13.69 -5.48
CA ALA A 88 -27.42 14.42 -6.73
C ALA A 88 -27.45 15.94 -6.45
N ALA A 89 -26.64 16.71 -7.16
CA ALA A 89 -26.68 18.15 -7.05
C ALA A 89 -28.07 18.63 -7.51
N PRO A 90 -28.70 19.61 -6.82
CA PRO A 90 -30.06 20.07 -7.11
C PRO A 90 -30.24 20.64 -8.54
N ASP A 91 -29.14 20.89 -9.23
CA ASP A 91 -28.99 21.44 -10.56
C ASP A 91 -28.47 20.43 -11.60
N ASN A 92 -28.22 19.17 -11.20
CA ASN A 92 -27.74 18.12 -12.09
C ASN A 92 -28.57 16.84 -11.89
N ASP A 93 -29.70 16.82 -12.59
CA ASP A 93 -30.85 15.97 -12.32
C ASP A 93 -30.69 14.49 -12.72
N ASP A 94 -29.47 13.93 -12.84
CA ASP A 94 -29.41 12.53 -13.29
C ASP A 94 -28.20 11.64 -12.95
N GLN A 95 -27.19 12.01 -12.16
CA GLN A 95 -26.23 11.00 -11.66
C GLN A 95 -25.72 11.24 -10.24
N PRO A 96 -25.69 10.19 -9.38
CA PRO A 96 -25.00 10.26 -8.10
C PRO A 96 -23.51 10.52 -8.36
N VAL A 97 -22.95 11.52 -7.70
CA VAL A 97 -21.51 11.82 -7.80
C VAL A 97 -20.76 10.88 -6.86
N GLN A 98 -19.78 10.16 -7.40
CA GLN A 98 -18.90 9.32 -6.60
C GLN A 98 -17.67 10.12 -6.16
N TYR A 99 -17.45 10.18 -4.86
CA TYR A 99 -16.32 10.86 -4.25
C TYR A 99 -15.33 9.84 -3.69
N GLN A 100 -14.04 10.12 -3.90
CA GLN A 100 -12.96 9.34 -3.32
C GLN A 100 -12.65 9.85 -1.92
N ARG A 101 -12.47 8.93 -0.97
CA ARG A 101 -12.07 9.25 0.40
C ARG A 101 -10.95 8.34 0.86
N LEU A 102 -9.97 8.93 1.55
CA LEU A 102 -8.93 8.18 2.26
C LEU A 102 -9.20 8.16 3.76
N LYS A 103 -8.76 7.09 4.43
CA LYS A 103 -8.79 6.91 5.90
C LYS A 103 -7.41 6.51 6.42
N GLY A 104 -7.28 6.49 7.76
CA GLY A 104 -6.13 5.92 8.44
C GLY A 104 -4.77 6.52 8.04
N THR A 105 -3.78 5.64 7.93
CA THR A 105 -2.41 6.00 7.56
C THR A 105 -2.35 6.55 6.14
N LEU A 106 -3.16 6.01 5.22
CA LEU A 106 -3.18 6.43 3.82
C LEU A 106 -3.63 7.90 3.66
N ALA A 107 -4.66 8.31 4.41
CA ALA A 107 -5.09 9.71 4.46
C ALA A 107 -4.02 10.64 5.05
N ASN A 108 -3.31 10.19 6.09
CA ASN A 108 -2.24 10.98 6.68
C ASN A 108 -1.09 11.22 5.69
N LEU A 109 -0.67 10.18 4.97
CA LEU A 109 0.39 10.27 3.96
C LEU A 109 -0.05 11.18 2.80
N GLN A 110 -1.26 11.00 2.27
CA GLN A 110 -1.78 11.86 1.21
C GLN A 110 -1.89 13.33 1.66
N SER A 111 -2.38 13.59 2.87
CA SER A 111 -2.46 14.97 3.38
C SER A 111 -1.08 15.61 3.51
N ARG A 112 -0.08 14.87 4.00
CA ARG A 112 1.30 15.34 4.14
C ARG A 112 2.04 15.48 2.81
N SER A 113 1.62 14.77 1.77
CA SER A 113 2.23 14.89 0.44
C SER A 113 1.85 16.19 -0.26
N GLY A 114 0.74 16.82 0.17
CA GLY A 114 0.18 18.02 -0.46
C GLY A 114 -0.52 17.77 -1.80
N GLN A 115 -0.59 16.51 -2.24
CA GLN A 115 -1.28 16.11 -3.46
C GLN A 115 -2.78 15.94 -3.20
N SER A 116 -3.63 16.08 -4.22
CA SER A 116 -4.99 15.55 -4.18
C SER A 116 -5.00 14.02 -4.07
N ILE A 117 -6.16 13.42 -3.77
CA ILE A 117 -6.31 11.96 -3.69
C ILE A 117 -5.93 11.30 -5.01
N GLU A 118 -6.38 11.84 -6.15
CA GLU A 118 -6.09 11.25 -7.46
C GLU A 118 -4.61 11.41 -7.84
N GLU A 119 -3.98 12.55 -7.53
CA GLU A 119 -2.54 12.73 -7.77
C GLU A 119 -1.69 11.78 -6.92
N PHE A 120 -2.07 11.59 -5.65
CA PHE A 120 -1.39 10.64 -4.76
C PHE A 120 -1.57 9.20 -5.24
N ARG A 121 -2.79 8.84 -5.67
CA ARG A 121 -3.09 7.53 -6.26
C ARG A 121 -2.31 7.31 -7.56
N CYS A 122 -2.32 8.29 -8.47
CA CYS A 122 -1.53 8.26 -9.70
C CYS A 122 -0.04 8.06 -9.38
N TRP A 123 0.50 8.81 -8.43
CA TRP A 123 1.89 8.64 -8.00
C TRP A 123 2.16 7.23 -7.49
N MET A 124 1.31 6.69 -6.62
CA MET A 124 1.43 5.33 -6.06
C MET A 124 1.54 4.24 -7.14
N PHE A 125 0.77 4.36 -8.23
CA PHE A 125 0.78 3.40 -9.34
C PHE A 125 1.99 3.55 -10.28
N HIS A 126 2.59 4.74 -10.36
CA HIS A 126 3.73 5.02 -11.24
C HIS A 126 5.08 5.08 -10.50
N ALA A 127 5.04 5.05 -9.17
CA ALA A 127 6.23 5.06 -8.34
C ALA A 127 7.13 3.86 -8.64
N ASP A 128 8.44 4.11 -8.66
CA ASP A 128 9.43 3.07 -8.82
C ASP A 128 9.61 2.34 -7.47
N TRP A 129 8.97 1.19 -7.33
CA TRP A 129 8.98 0.37 -6.11
C TRP A 129 10.16 -0.60 -6.12
N GLN A 130 11.18 -0.27 -5.34
CA GLN A 130 12.44 -1.00 -5.29
C GLN A 130 12.59 -1.82 -4.01
N ASP A 131 13.28 -2.96 -4.14
CA ASP A 131 13.66 -3.79 -3.00
C ASP A 131 14.94 -3.23 -2.37
N ILE A 132 14.90 -2.88 -1.09
CA ILE A 132 16.06 -2.42 -0.34
C ILE A 132 16.41 -3.37 0.80
N PRO A 133 17.69 -3.57 1.14
CA PRO A 133 18.07 -4.44 2.24
C PRO A 133 17.51 -3.98 3.59
N TYR A 134 16.87 -4.90 4.32
CA TYR A 134 16.54 -4.70 5.73
C TYR A 134 17.79 -4.94 6.58
N LEU A 135 18.59 -3.88 6.73
CA LEU A 135 19.71 -3.88 7.68
C LEU A 135 19.16 -3.58 9.07
N GLN A 136 19.34 -4.51 10.01
CA GLN A 136 19.25 -4.19 11.44
C GLN A 136 20.49 -3.39 11.80
N LEU A 137 20.29 -2.15 12.25
CA LEU A 137 21.35 -1.42 12.94
C LEU A 137 21.52 -2.14 14.29
N VAL A 138 22.67 -2.79 14.47
CA VAL A 138 23.09 -3.43 15.73
C VAL A 138 23.80 -2.41 16.59
#